data_AF-V9IKH7-F1
#
_entry.id   AF-V9IKH7-F1
#
_cell.length_a   1.000
_cell.length_b   1.000
_cell.length_c   1.000
_cell.angle_alpha   90.00
_cell.angle_beta   90.00
_cell.angle_gamma   90.00
#
_symmetry.space_group_name_H-M   'P 1'
#
loop_
_entity.id
_entity.type
_entity.pdbx_description
1 polymer ?
#
loop_
_entity_poly.entity_id
_entity_poly.type
_entity_poly.pdbx_seq_one_letter_code
_entity_poly.pdbx_strand_id
1 'polypeptide(L)'
;MHWDSLIEEENGSPEENITLHEPPRRVLIALPESKITLSDYLFPGEGAQEALLSLQELLDLEVHESTVQKDIELEADPAEFYFQNKIDVKTVDLGIDSSGNQIKIYITSFSIALLIVIFAIIIHTFY
;
A
#
# COMPACT_ATOMS: atom_id res chain seq x y z
N MET A 1 -7.28 24.92 -3.48
CA MET A 1 -8.46 25.29 -4.28
C MET A 1 -9.71 24.79 -3.58
N HIS A 2 -10.74 25.62 -3.42
CA HIS A 2 -12.04 25.25 -2.85
C HIS A 2 -12.95 24.78 -3.99
N TRP A 3 -13.53 23.59 -3.89
CA TRP A 3 -14.36 22.98 -4.96
C TRP A 3 -15.57 23.85 -5.32
N ASP A 4 -16.03 24.63 -4.36
CA ASP A 4 -17.16 25.55 -4.39
C ASP A 4 -16.94 26.68 -5.41
N SER A 5 -15.67 27.04 -5.69
CA SER A 5 -15.33 28.10 -6.64
C SER A 5 -15.25 27.64 -8.11
N LEU A 6 -15.38 26.34 -8.39
CA LEU A 6 -15.33 25.79 -9.77
C LEU A 6 -16.70 25.83 -10.47
N ILE A 7 -17.77 26.18 -9.77
CA ILE A 7 -19.16 26.04 -10.25
C ILE A 7 -19.76 27.41 -10.63
N GLU A 8 -19.19 28.52 -10.14
CA GLU A 8 -19.87 29.81 -10.14
C GLU A 8 -19.68 30.66 -11.41
N GLU A 9 -18.72 30.37 -12.30
CA GLU A 9 -18.36 31.30 -13.39
C GLU A 9 -18.87 30.94 -14.81
N GLU A 10 -19.37 29.73 -15.08
CA GLU A 10 -19.69 29.32 -16.48
C GLU A 10 -21.17 29.47 -16.88
N ASN A 11 -22.11 29.56 -15.93
CA ASN A 11 -23.54 29.51 -16.23
C ASN A 11 -24.21 30.90 -16.26
N GLY A 12 -24.32 31.47 -17.46
CA GLY A 12 -25.41 32.40 -17.76
C GLY A 12 -26.76 31.67 -17.73
N SER A 13 -27.69 32.13 -16.90
CA SER A 13 -29.05 31.59 -16.64
C SER A 13 -29.16 30.06 -16.40
N PRO A 14 -29.73 29.62 -15.26
CA PRO A 14 -29.74 28.22 -14.81
C PRO A 14 -30.56 27.23 -15.68
N GLU A 15 -31.08 27.66 -16.83
CA GLU A 15 -32.08 26.93 -17.61
C GLU A 15 -31.54 26.29 -18.91
N GLU A 16 -30.31 26.58 -19.37
CA GLU A 16 -29.92 26.25 -20.76
C GLU A 16 -28.65 25.40 -21.00
N ASN A 17 -27.93 24.90 -19.99
CA ASN A 17 -26.90 23.90 -20.28
C ASN A 17 -26.63 22.93 -19.12
N ILE A 18 -26.76 21.63 -19.39
CA ILE A 18 -26.15 20.60 -18.56
C ILE A 18 -24.68 20.55 -18.99
N THR A 19 -23.81 21.24 -18.25
CA THR A 19 -22.36 21.18 -18.48
C THR A 19 -21.79 19.92 -17.82
N LEU A 20 -21.13 19.07 -18.61
CA LEU A 20 -20.41 17.91 -18.12
C LEU A 20 -18.91 18.17 -18.22
N HIS A 21 -18.24 18.31 -17.09
CA HIS A 21 -16.79 18.46 -17.04
C HIS A 21 -16.10 17.09 -17.08
N GLU A 22 -14.94 17.03 -17.71
CA GLU A 22 -14.05 15.88 -17.62
C GLU A 22 -13.49 15.77 -16.18
N PRO A 23 -13.45 14.57 -15.58
CA PRO A 23 -12.86 14.39 -14.27
C PRO A 23 -11.33 14.57 -14.32
N PRO A 24 -10.68 14.99 -13.21
CA PRO A 24 -9.23 15.00 -13.12
C PRO A 24 -8.64 13.59 -13.34
N ARG A 25 -7.56 13.51 -14.11
CA ARG A 25 -6.88 12.27 -14.48
C ARG A 25 -5.77 11.96 -13.48
N ARG A 26 -5.77 10.77 -12.88
CA ARG A 26 -4.69 10.32 -11.99
C ARG A 26 -3.44 9.99 -12.79
N VAL A 27 -2.29 10.47 -12.34
CA VAL A 27 -0.96 10.11 -12.84
C VAL A 27 -0.15 9.41 -11.77
N LEU A 28 0.75 8.52 -12.20
CA LEU A 28 1.66 7.80 -11.32
C LEU A 28 3.11 8.17 -11.66
N ILE A 29 3.91 8.45 -10.65
CA ILE A 29 5.31 8.88 -10.78
C ILE A 29 6.16 7.88 -9.99
N ALA A 30 6.87 7.01 -10.71
CA ALA A 30 7.80 6.08 -10.09
C ALA A 30 9.07 6.81 -9.66
N LEU A 31 9.49 6.63 -8.40
CA LEU A 31 10.74 7.21 -7.92
C LEU A 31 11.95 6.36 -8.36
N PRO A 32 13.07 6.98 -8.78
CA PRO A 32 14.28 6.26 -9.12
C PRO A 32 14.77 5.41 -7.95
N GLU A 33 15.27 4.20 -8.26
CA GLU A 33 15.87 3.28 -7.28
C GLU A 33 14.97 2.88 -6.11
N SER A 34 13.66 3.12 -6.22
CA SER A 34 12.68 2.83 -5.18
C SER A 34 11.52 2.01 -5.73
N LYS A 35 10.84 1.30 -4.83
CA LYS A 35 9.55 0.65 -5.13
C LYS A 35 8.36 1.56 -4.84
N ILE A 36 8.63 2.80 -4.42
CA ILE A 36 7.60 3.79 -4.10
C ILE A 36 7.17 4.48 -5.39
N THR A 37 5.86 4.53 -5.58
CA THR A 37 5.19 5.29 -6.64
C THR A 37 4.35 6.36 -5.97
N LEU A 38 4.52 7.60 -6.42
CA LEU A 38 3.69 8.72 -5.99
C LEU A 38 2.54 8.92 -6.97
N SER A 39 1.40 9.39 -6.48
CA SER A 39 0.24 9.68 -7.32
C SER A 39 -0.18 11.13 -7.17
N ASP A 40 -0.50 11.77 -8.29
CA ASP A 40 -1.11 13.10 -8.33
C ASP A 40 -2.28 13.10 -9.32
N TYR A 41 -3.07 14.18 -9.35
CA TYR A 41 -4.16 14.38 -10.31
C TYR A 41 -3.86 15.55 -11.22
N LEU A 42 -4.09 15.35 -12.52
CA LEU A 42 -4.06 16.38 -13.54
C LEU A 42 -5.48 16.82 -13.86
N PHE A 43 -5.76 18.11 -13.70
CA PHE A 43 -7.00 18.72 -14.13
C PHE A 43 -7.04 18.85 -15.67
N PRO A 44 -8.25 19.02 -16.25
CA PRO A 44 -8.38 19.23 -17.69
C PRO A 44 -7.50 20.39 -18.17
N GLY A 45 -6.64 20.12 -19.15
CA GLY A 45 -5.67 21.07 -19.70
C GLY A 45 -4.26 21.02 -19.10
N GLU A 46 -4.05 20.32 -18.00
CA GLU A 46 -2.73 20.15 -17.38
C GLU A 46 -1.90 19.03 -18.03
N GLY A 47 -0.59 19.26 -18.12
CA GLY A 47 0.41 18.29 -18.58
C GLY A 47 1.07 17.53 -17.42
N ALA A 48 2.10 16.74 -17.73
CA ALA A 48 2.84 16.01 -16.70
C ALA A 48 3.77 16.92 -15.88
N GLN A 49 4.13 18.07 -16.44
CA GLN A 49 5.03 19.05 -15.83
C GLN A 49 4.42 19.67 -14.58
N GLU A 50 3.11 19.85 -14.54
CA GLU A 50 2.35 20.37 -13.41
C GLU A 50 2.47 19.43 -12.20
N ALA A 51 2.33 18.11 -12.42
CA ALA A 51 2.55 17.12 -11.38
C ALA A 51 4.02 17.05 -10.93
N LEU A 52 4.98 17.24 -11.83
CA LEU A 52 6.40 17.30 -11.47
C LEU A 52 6.75 18.56 -10.65
N LEU A 53 6.17 19.70 -11.02
CA LEU A 53 6.32 20.95 -10.28
C LEU A 53 5.74 20.81 -8.87
N SER A 54 4.53 20.26 -8.75
CA SER A 54 3.89 19.91 -7.47
C SER A 54 4.82 19.05 -6.60
N LEU A 55 5.43 18.02 -7.18
CA LEU A 55 6.38 17.15 -6.50
C LEU A 55 7.63 17.87 -6.01
N GLN A 56 8.18 18.76 -6.84
CA GLN A 56 9.34 19.56 -6.50
C GLN A 56 9.02 20.54 -5.37
N GLU A 57 7.89 21.24 -5.44
CA GLU A 57 7.51 22.25 -4.44
C GLU A 57 7.18 21.63 -3.07
N LEU A 58 6.54 20.45 -3.06
CA LEU A 58 6.08 19.82 -1.83
C LEU A 58 7.12 18.93 -1.17
N LEU A 59 7.94 18.24 -1.98
CA LEU A 59 8.84 17.18 -1.51
C LEU A 59 10.31 17.41 -1.89
N ASP A 60 10.63 18.47 -2.63
CA ASP A 60 11.98 18.75 -3.15
C ASP A 60 12.56 17.59 -3.98
N LEU A 61 11.69 16.93 -4.75
CA LEU A 61 12.04 15.79 -5.61
C LEU A 61 12.10 16.19 -7.09
N GLU A 62 13.25 15.97 -7.71
CA GLU A 62 13.42 16.12 -9.16
C GLU A 62 13.33 14.77 -9.86
N VAL A 63 12.33 14.61 -10.72
CA VAL A 63 12.08 13.40 -11.51
C VAL A 63 11.83 13.76 -12.97
N HIS A 64 12.25 12.87 -13.87
CA HIS A 64 12.12 13.12 -15.31
C HIS A 64 10.70 12.78 -15.80
N GLU A 65 10.15 13.57 -16.71
CA GLU A 65 8.77 13.36 -17.23
C GLU A 65 8.53 11.96 -17.79
N SER A 66 9.56 11.29 -18.32
CA SER A 66 9.45 9.90 -18.80
C SER A 66 9.07 8.89 -17.73
N THR A 67 9.20 9.23 -16.44
CA THR A 67 8.76 8.36 -15.33
C THR A 67 7.30 8.58 -14.94
N VAL A 68 6.64 9.57 -15.55
CA VAL A 68 5.22 9.89 -15.33
C VAL A 68 4.36 9.01 -16.23
N GLN A 69 3.66 8.06 -15.62
CA GLN A 69 2.68 7.23 -16.29
C GLN A 69 1.35 7.99 -16.36
N LYS A 70 1.00 8.39 -17.59
CA LYS A 70 -0.14 9.25 -17.90
C LYS A 70 -1.23 8.57 -18.75
N ASP A 71 -0.88 7.48 -19.44
CA ASP A 71 -1.73 6.87 -20.47
C ASP A 71 -2.71 5.82 -19.94
N ILE A 72 -2.65 5.49 -18.64
CA ILE A 72 -3.45 4.39 -18.10
C ILE A 72 -4.24 4.85 -16.87
N GLU A 73 -5.54 5.07 -17.08
CA GLU A 73 -6.53 5.05 -16.01
C GLU A 73 -6.75 3.59 -15.59
N LEU A 74 -5.88 3.08 -14.71
CA LEU A 74 -6.13 1.78 -14.10
C LEU A 74 -7.25 1.92 -13.07
N GLU A 75 -8.30 1.10 -13.26
CA GLU A 75 -9.15 0.72 -12.14
C GLU A 75 -8.22 0.15 -11.06
N ALA A 76 -8.35 0.66 -9.83
CA ALA A 76 -7.53 0.15 -8.76
C ALA A 76 -7.83 -1.34 -8.58
N ASP A 77 -6.82 -2.20 -8.65
CA ASP A 77 -7.01 -3.63 -8.41
C ASP A 77 -7.60 -3.79 -7.00
N PRO A 78 -8.83 -4.33 -6.86
CA PRO A 78 -9.43 -4.55 -5.56
C PRO A 78 -8.50 -5.33 -4.63
N ALA A 79 -7.70 -6.25 -5.17
CA ALA A 79 -6.75 -7.03 -4.41
C ALA A 79 -5.63 -6.18 -3.78
N GLU A 80 -5.18 -5.10 -4.43
CA GLU A 80 -4.14 -4.20 -3.91
C GLU A 80 -4.62 -3.44 -2.66
N PHE A 81 -5.88 -2.97 -2.68
CA PHE A 81 -6.54 -2.34 -1.53
C PHE A 81 -6.68 -3.30 -0.34
N TYR A 82 -7.05 -4.57 -0.57
CA TYR A 82 -7.18 -5.55 0.50
C TYR A 82 -5.84 -6.08 1.02
N PHE A 83 -4.77 -6.01 0.22
CA PHE A 83 -3.42 -6.39 0.66
C PHE A 83 -2.75 -5.33 1.53
N GLN A 84 -2.94 -4.04 1.28
CA GLN A 84 -2.38 -2.96 2.11
C GLN A 84 -2.92 -2.95 3.55
N ASN A 85 -4.13 -3.47 3.77
CA ASN A 85 -4.71 -3.59 5.11
C ASN A 85 -4.17 -4.79 5.91
N LYS A 86 -3.39 -5.67 5.28
CA LYS A 86 -2.50 -6.58 6.02
C LYS A 86 -1.25 -5.78 6.35
N ILE A 87 -1.29 -5.08 7.48
CA ILE A 87 -0.07 -4.64 8.15
C ILE A 87 0.71 -5.91 8.45
N ASP A 88 1.65 -6.28 7.57
CA ASP A 88 2.76 -7.14 7.94
C ASP A 88 3.58 -6.28 8.90
N VAL A 89 3.31 -6.42 10.19
CA VAL A 89 4.21 -5.95 11.23
C VAL A 89 5.47 -6.79 11.05
N LYS A 90 6.30 -6.39 10.10
CA LYS A 90 7.68 -6.82 10.02
C LYS A 90 8.36 -6.12 11.19
N THR A 91 8.21 -6.72 12.37
CA THR A 91 9.17 -6.60 13.44
C THR A 91 10.53 -6.71 12.78
N VAL A 92 11.35 -5.65 12.91
CA VAL A 92 12.75 -5.59 12.50
C VAL A 92 13.33 -7.00 12.56
N ASP A 93 13.55 -7.59 11.39
CA ASP A 93 14.10 -8.93 11.26
C ASP A 93 15.59 -8.82 11.58
N LEU A 94 15.87 -8.71 12.87
CA LEU A 94 17.13 -9.10 13.45
C LEU A 94 17.12 -10.63 13.34
N GLY A 95 17.67 -11.10 12.22
CA GLY A 95 17.39 -12.43 11.69
C GLY A 95 17.42 -13.54 12.72
N ILE A 96 16.41 -14.42 12.68
CA ILE A 96 16.50 -15.79 13.18
C ILE A 96 15.53 -16.66 12.35
N ASP A 97 16.08 -17.71 11.76
CA ASP A 97 15.41 -18.83 11.08
C ASP A 97 14.10 -19.26 11.74
N SER A 98 12.96 -18.91 11.12
CA SER A 98 11.63 -19.17 11.69
C SER A 98 11.07 -20.58 11.38
N SER A 99 11.56 -21.30 10.37
CA SER A 99 11.09 -22.67 10.09
C SER A 99 11.67 -23.72 11.05
N GLY A 100 12.93 -23.53 11.47
CA GLY A 100 13.61 -24.42 12.41
C GLY A 100 13.05 -24.32 13.84
N ASN A 101 12.51 -23.17 14.22
CA ASN A 101 12.03 -22.94 15.59
C ASN A 101 10.69 -23.65 15.87
N GLN A 102 9.79 -23.72 14.89
CA GLN A 102 8.51 -24.42 15.05
C GLN A 102 8.70 -25.94 15.21
N ILE A 103 9.59 -26.55 14.40
CA ILE A 103 9.91 -27.98 14.52
C ILE A 103 10.57 -28.27 15.89
N LYS A 104 11.45 -27.39 16.38
CA LYS A 104 12.04 -27.53 17.72
C LYS A 104 10.98 -27.50 18.81
N ILE A 105 9.96 -26.64 18.71
CA ILE A 105 8.86 -26.57 19.69
C ILE A 105 8.01 -27.86 19.70
N TYR A 106 7.73 -28.45 18.53
CA TYR A 106 7.02 -29.74 18.47
C TYR A 106 7.85 -30.89 19.04
N ILE A 107 9.16 -30.93 18.79
CA ILE A 107 10.04 -31.99 19.30
C ILE A 107 10.21 -31.88 20.82
N THR A 108 10.37 -30.67 21.36
CA THR A 108 10.54 -30.47 22.81
C THR A 108 9.25 -30.79 23.57
N SER A 109 8.10 -30.34 23.08
CA SER A 109 6.80 -30.66 23.68
C SER A 109 6.51 -32.16 23.67
N PHE A 110 6.79 -32.85 22.57
CA PHE A 110 6.64 -34.32 22.49
C PHE A 110 7.57 -35.05 23.48
N SER A 111 8.81 -34.59 23.61
CA SER A 111 9.79 -35.18 24.54
C SER A 111 9.35 -35.04 26.00
N ILE A 112 8.80 -33.87 26.38
CA ILE A 112 8.29 -33.63 27.75
C ILE A 112 7.09 -34.54 28.05
N ALA A 113 6.14 -34.66 27.11
CA ALA A 113 4.99 -35.54 27.28
C ALA A 113 5.41 -37.00 27.50
N LEU A 114 6.42 -37.47 26.74
CA LEU A 114 6.95 -38.82 26.84
C LEU A 114 7.61 -39.07 28.21
N LEU A 115 8.37 -38.10 28.72
CA LEU A 115 8.97 -38.18 30.06
C LEU A 115 7.91 -38.29 31.16
N ILE A 116 6.83 -37.49 31.09
CA ILE A 116 5.74 -37.54 32.07
C ILE A 116 5.12 -38.95 32.10
N VAL A 117 4.86 -39.55 30.93
CA VAL A 117 4.31 -40.92 30.84
C VAL A 117 5.28 -41.94 31.43
N ILE A 118 6.58 -41.84 31.13
CA ILE A 118 7.59 -42.74 31.70
C ILE A 118 7.61 -42.61 33.23
N PHE A 119 7.64 -41.39 33.78
CA PHE A 119 7.60 -41.18 35.22
C PHE A 119 6.35 -41.75 35.86
N ALA A 120 5.18 -41.59 35.24
CA ALA A 120 3.93 -42.18 35.73
C ALA A 120 3.99 -43.71 35.78
N ILE A 121 4.57 -44.36 34.76
CA ILE A 121 4.76 -45.81 34.73
C ILE A 121 5.74 -46.26 35.81
N ILE A 122 6.85 -45.54 36.00
CA ILE A 122 7.84 -45.85 37.04
C ILE A 122 7.19 -45.74 38.42
N ILE A 123 6.47 -44.65 38.70
CA ILE A 123 5.76 -44.48 39.98
C ILE A 123 4.79 -45.63 40.20
N HIS A 124 3.91 -45.92 39.23
CA HIS A 124 2.93 -47.01 39.35
C HIS A 124 3.57 -48.39 39.54
N THR A 125 4.77 -48.61 38.98
CA THR A 125 5.44 -49.93 39.04
C THR A 125 6.24 -50.10 40.33
N PHE A 126 6.78 -49.02 40.89
CA PHE A 126 7.67 -49.06 42.06
C PHE A 126 7.05 -48.55 43.36
N TYR A 127 5.87 -47.94 43.34
CA TYR A 127 5.15 -47.41 44.49
C TYR A 127 3.66 -47.77 44.44
#